data_AF-F3LHT8-F1
#
_entry.id   AF-F3LHT8-F1
#
_cell.length_a   1.000
_cell.length_b   1.000
_cell.length_c   1.000
_cell.angle_alpha   90.00
_cell.angle_beta   90.00
_cell.angle_gamma   90.00
#
_symmetry.space_group_name_H-M   'P 1'
#
loop_
_entity.id
_entity.type
_entity.pdbx_description
1 polymer ?
#
loop_
_entity_poly.entity_id
_entity_poly.type
_entity_poly.pdbx_seq_one_letter_code
_entity_poly.pdbx_strand_id
1 'polypeptide(L)'
;MEITDQEKERRSALNKKILNVFAWVIGTPAIVILLLYIVGGPSNQAPTGQALEYVVIFSENWDNQGRPSGEIVVFSKAQTFEERAHTTMKAAKDYLESKKLKYVRSYHIPSKNKNFLGKGYTLAQAAYSPDSGGTDGDSPLKNDTWEVSAYEGTVDPVKVKVALLWESMRDEYQIEDSSGTYTDEPNLRKAIHKIVGVNVPLSKIHTPMYSKKSM
;
A
#
# COMPACT_ATOMS: atom_id res chain seq x y z
N MET A 1 -40.83 29.87 -32.36
CA MET A 1 -41.01 28.41 -32.22
C MET A 1 -42.08 28.24 -31.15
N GLU A 2 -43.35 28.24 -31.57
CA GLU A 2 -44.51 28.08 -30.70
C GLU A 2 -44.66 26.59 -30.35
N ILE A 3 -44.63 26.29 -29.06
CA ILE A 3 -44.94 24.95 -28.55
C ILE A 3 -46.45 24.78 -28.65
N THR A 4 -46.88 23.80 -29.43
CA THR A 4 -48.31 23.54 -29.70
C THR A 4 -49.05 23.05 -28.45
N ASP A 5 -50.34 23.36 -28.35
CA ASP A 5 -51.17 23.02 -27.18
C ASP A 5 -51.24 21.50 -26.88
N GLN A 6 -50.99 20.66 -27.87
CA GLN A 6 -50.85 19.20 -27.70
C GLN A 6 -49.66 18.78 -26.82
N GLU A 7 -48.58 19.57 -26.77
CA GLU A 7 -47.40 19.30 -25.95
C GLU A 7 -47.59 19.75 -24.49
N LYS A 8 -48.46 20.73 -24.26
CA LYS A 8 -48.91 21.13 -22.91
C LYS A 8 -49.79 20.07 -22.27
N GLU A 9 -50.70 19.45 -23.04
CA GLU A 9 -51.56 18.37 -22.53
C GLU A 9 -50.79 17.10 -22.17
N ARG A 10 -49.78 16.70 -22.97
CA ARG A 10 -48.93 15.54 -22.67
C ARG A 10 -48.12 15.71 -21.37
N ARG A 11 -47.67 16.92 -21.05
CA ARG A 11 -46.93 17.21 -19.80
C ARG A 11 -47.84 17.23 -18.56
N SER A 12 -49.11 17.62 -18.71
CA SER A 12 -50.10 17.58 -17.63
C SER A 12 -50.50 16.15 -17.24
N ALA A 13 -50.62 15.25 -18.23
CA ALA A 13 -50.97 13.85 -17.98
C ALA A 13 -49.85 13.03 -17.30
N LEU A 14 -48.57 13.39 -17.50
CA LEU A 14 -47.44 12.72 -16.86
C LEU A 14 -47.30 13.07 -15.37
N ASN A 15 -47.61 14.32 -15.00
CA ASN A 15 -47.53 14.79 -13.61
C ASN A 15 -48.66 14.27 -12.71
N LYS A 16 -49.76 13.75 -13.29
CA LYS A 16 -50.87 13.14 -12.53
C LYS A 16 -50.67 11.64 -12.22
N LYS A 17 -49.74 10.95 -12.87
CA LYS A 17 -49.41 9.54 -12.58
C LYS A 17 -48.32 9.35 -11.52
N ILE A 18 -47.53 10.39 -11.23
CA ILE A 18 -46.48 10.33 -10.20
C ILE A 18 -47.04 10.65 -8.79
N LEU A 19 -48.22 11.25 -8.70
CA LEU A 19 -48.79 11.70 -7.43
C LEU A 19 -49.71 10.68 -6.70
N ASN A 20 -49.76 9.42 -7.12
CA ASN A 20 -50.70 8.42 -6.57
C ASN A 20 -50.07 7.09 -6.12
N VAL A 21 -48.78 7.06 -5.77
CA VAL A 21 -48.11 5.85 -5.24
C VAL A 21 -47.66 6.01 -3.77
N PHE A 22 -47.95 7.13 -3.09
CA PHE A 22 -47.50 7.34 -1.70
C PHE A 22 -48.61 7.67 -0.71
N ALA A 23 -49.64 6.83 -0.67
CA ALA A 23 -50.58 6.86 0.45
C ALA A 23 -51.08 5.44 0.76
N TRP A 24 -50.29 4.69 1.54
CA TRP A 24 -50.74 3.74 2.57
C TRP A 24 -49.53 3.01 3.14
N VAL A 25 -49.07 3.40 4.34
CA VAL A 25 -48.93 2.55 5.53
C VAL A 25 -48.66 3.51 6.69
N ILE A 26 -49.62 3.55 7.61
CA ILE A 26 -49.56 4.27 8.88
C ILE A 26 -49.00 3.28 9.92
N GLY A 27 -48.06 3.75 10.75
CA GLY A 27 -47.93 3.25 12.12
C GLY A 27 -46.64 2.52 12.49
N THR A 28 -45.57 3.26 12.79
CA THR A 28 -44.67 2.94 13.92
C THR A 28 -43.83 4.18 14.30
N PRO A 29 -43.79 4.62 15.57
CA PRO A 29 -42.88 5.66 16.01
C PRO A 29 -41.60 5.04 16.57
N ALA A 30 -40.45 5.41 16.01
CA ALA A 30 -39.12 5.54 16.63
C ALA A 30 -38.04 5.34 15.56
N ILE A 31 -37.72 6.41 14.83
CA ILE A 31 -36.46 6.47 14.08
C ILE A 31 -35.39 6.88 15.09
N VAL A 32 -34.70 5.89 15.66
CA VAL A 32 -33.38 6.07 16.25
C VAL A 32 -32.44 6.34 15.08
N ILE A 33 -32.04 7.59 14.88
CA ILE A 33 -30.96 7.94 13.96
C ILE A 33 -29.66 7.47 14.62
N LEU A 34 -29.29 6.22 14.38
CA LEU A 34 -27.96 5.71 14.67
C LEU A 34 -27.03 6.25 13.58
N LEU A 35 -26.41 7.38 13.87
CA LEU A 35 -25.22 7.85 13.15
C LEU A 35 -24.10 6.83 13.39
N LEU A 36 -24.02 5.82 12.52
CA LEU A 36 -22.83 4.99 12.38
C LEU A 36 -21.73 5.87 11.79
N TYR A 37 -20.93 6.46 12.69
CA TYR A 37 -19.55 6.75 12.36
C TYR A 37 -18.91 5.43 11.95
N ILE A 38 -18.78 5.19 10.65
CA ILE A 38 -17.80 4.23 10.14
C ILE A 38 -16.45 4.89 10.39
N VAL A 39 -15.95 4.75 11.61
CA VAL A 39 -14.51 4.77 11.86
C VAL A 39 -14.00 3.61 11.01
N GLY A 40 -13.30 3.92 9.92
CA GLY A 40 -12.58 2.93 9.13
C GLY A 40 -11.51 2.31 10.02
N GLY A 41 -11.90 1.30 10.79
CA GLY A 41 -10.97 0.34 11.36
C GLY A 41 -10.34 -0.46 10.23
N PRO A 42 -9.19 -1.10 10.48
CA PRO A 42 -8.56 -1.97 9.50
C PRO A 42 -9.57 -3.00 8.99
N SER A 43 -9.71 -3.06 7.68
CA SER A 43 -10.52 -4.02 6.96
C SER A 43 -9.97 -5.42 7.23
N ASN A 44 -10.66 -6.17 8.09
CA ASN A 44 -10.36 -7.58 8.37
C ASN A 44 -10.68 -8.53 7.20
N GLN A 45 -11.16 -8.04 6.05
CA GLN A 45 -11.32 -8.85 4.85
C GLN A 45 -10.02 -8.87 4.04
N ALA A 46 -9.50 -10.08 3.82
CA ALA A 46 -8.41 -10.31 2.89
C ALA A 46 -8.78 -9.71 1.51
N PRO A 47 -7.83 -9.03 0.83
CA PRO A 47 -8.10 -8.46 -0.49
C PRO A 47 -8.61 -9.51 -1.48
N THR A 48 -9.19 -9.05 -2.59
CA THR A 48 -9.62 -9.93 -3.70
C THR A 48 -8.55 -9.92 -4.79
N GLY A 49 -7.49 -10.71 -4.60
CA GLY A 49 -6.42 -10.89 -5.58
C GLY A 49 -5.62 -12.17 -5.37
N GLN A 50 -4.87 -12.60 -6.38
CA GLN A 50 -4.02 -13.79 -6.29
C GLN A 50 -2.60 -13.39 -5.92
N ALA A 51 -2.01 -14.09 -4.95
CA ALA A 51 -0.58 -13.99 -4.66
C ALA A 51 0.24 -14.50 -5.86
N LEU A 52 1.27 -13.76 -6.25
CA LEU A 52 2.18 -14.18 -7.31
C LEU A 52 3.40 -14.92 -6.74
N GLU A 53 4.14 -15.60 -7.62
CA GLU A 53 5.45 -16.14 -7.28
C GLU A 53 6.42 -15.03 -6.88
N TYR A 54 7.23 -15.31 -5.86
CA TYR A 54 8.16 -14.36 -5.29
C TYR A 54 9.54 -14.98 -5.07
N VAL A 55 10.54 -14.12 -4.95
CA VAL A 55 11.91 -14.48 -4.58
C VAL A 55 12.25 -13.79 -3.26
N VAL A 56 12.84 -14.53 -2.33
CA VAL A 56 13.36 -14.00 -1.07
C VAL A 56 14.69 -13.31 -1.33
N ILE A 57 14.77 -12.03 -0.96
CA ILE A 57 15.96 -11.18 -1.13
C ILE A 57 16.76 -11.11 0.17
N PHE A 58 16.04 -11.05 1.28
CA PHE A 58 16.58 -11.01 2.63
C PHE A 58 15.63 -11.73 3.58
N SER A 59 16.18 -12.37 4.60
CA SER A 59 15.40 -12.97 5.68
C SER A 59 16.23 -12.97 6.95
N GLU A 60 15.61 -12.64 8.06
CA GLU A 60 16.20 -12.70 9.39
C GLU A 60 15.19 -13.32 10.36
N ASN A 61 15.69 -13.96 11.40
CA ASN A 61 14.89 -14.42 12.52
C ASN A 61 15.59 -14.06 13.83
N TRP A 62 14.80 -13.78 14.85
CA TRP A 62 15.27 -13.45 16.17
C TRP A 62 14.32 -14.01 17.22
N ASP A 63 14.77 -14.04 18.46
CA ASP A 63 13.95 -14.37 19.61
C ASP A 63 13.86 -13.15 20.52
N ASN A 64 12.64 -12.76 20.86
CA ASN A 64 12.39 -11.70 21.83
C ASN A 64 11.66 -12.30 23.03
N GLN A 65 12.38 -12.52 24.13
CA GLN A 65 11.83 -13.05 25.39
C GLN A 65 11.11 -14.41 25.23
N GLY A 66 11.70 -15.33 24.47
CA GLY A 66 11.15 -16.66 24.20
C GLY A 66 10.14 -16.69 23.05
N ARG A 67 10.03 -15.60 22.29
CA ARG A 67 9.09 -15.45 21.18
C ARG A 67 9.82 -15.41 19.84
N PRO A 68 9.84 -16.51 19.07
CA PRO A 68 10.53 -16.55 17.79
C PRO A 68 9.79 -15.66 16.78
N SER A 69 10.51 -14.72 16.22
CA SER A 69 10.02 -13.69 15.30
C SER A 69 10.91 -13.64 14.06
N GLY A 70 10.44 -13.00 12.99
CA GLY A 70 11.26 -12.85 11.80
C GLY A 70 10.82 -11.76 10.84
N GLU A 71 11.74 -11.40 9.97
CA GLU A 71 11.56 -10.44 8.90
C GLU A 71 11.95 -11.09 7.58
N ILE A 72 11.20 -10.80 6.53
CA ILE A 72 11.52 -11.23 5.16
C ILE A 72 11.30 -10.09 4.19
N VAL A 73 12.19 -9.96 3.20
CA VAL A 73 12.03 -9.04 2.09
C VAL A 73 11.98 -9.83 0.80
N VAL A 74 10.95 -9.57 -0.01
CA VAL A 74 10.65 -10.31 -1.23
C VAL A 74 10.54 -9.38 -2.43
N PHE A 75 10.81 -9.96 -3.59
CA PHE A 75 10.54 -9.37 -4.90
C PHE A 75 9.59 -10.28 -5.67
N SER A 76 8.65 -9.68 -6.40
CA SER A 76 7.77 -10.39 -7.36
C SER A 76 7.42 -9.47 -8.53
N LYS A 77 6.72 -10.02 -9.52
CA LYS A 77 6.20 -9.24 -10.66
C LYS A 77 4.88 -8.52 -10.37
N ALA A 78 4.38 -8.53 -9.12
CA ALA A 78 3.11 -7.93 -8.74
C ALA A 78 3.03 -6.45 -9.12
N GLN A 79 1.97 -6.08 -9.85
CA GLN A 79 1.74 -4.73 -10.36
C GLN A 79 0.60 -4.03 -9.64
N THR A 80 -0.47 -4.74 -9.26
CA THR A 80 -1.62 -4.12 -8.59
C THR A 80 -1.44 -4.04 -7.08
N PHE A 81 -2.30 -3.26 -6.43
CA PHE A 81 -2.37 -3.19 -4.97
C PHE A 81 -2.62 -4.57 -4.36
N GLU A 82 -3.62 -5.29 -4.85
CA GLU A 82 -4.05 -6.59 -4.36
C GLU A 82 -2.97 -7.65 -4.58
N GLU A 83 -2.37 -7.71 -5.77
CA GLU A 83 -1.29 -8.67 -6.06
C GLU A 83 -0.11 -8.47 -5.09
N ARG A 84 0.26 -7.23 -4.78
CA ARG A 84 1.36 -6.93 -3.85
C ARG A 84 0.99 -7.29 -2.42
N ALA A 85 -0.21 -6.90 -1.97
CA ALA A 85 -0.73 -7.26 -0.66
C ALA A 85 -0.70 -8.78 -0.47
N HIS A 86 -1.31 -9.54 -1.38
CA HIS A 86 -1.37 -11.00 -1.30
C HIS A 86 -0.02 -11.68 -1.43
N THR A 87 0.85 -11.22 -2.33
CA THR A 87 2.21 -11.76 -2.43
C THR A 87 2.96 -11.57 -1.10
N THR A 88 2.86 -10.39 -0.50
CA THR A 88 3.54 -10.07 0.75
C THR A 88 2.97 -10.89 1.92
N MET A 89 1.64 -11.03 1.99
CA MET A 89 0.96 -11.89 2.97
C MET A 89 1.38 -13.35 2.83
N LYS A 90 1.34 -13.89 1.61
CA LYS A 90 1.75 -15.28 1.32
C LYS A 90 3.19 -15.51 1.76
N ALA A 91 4.11 -14.61 1.37
CA ALA A 91 5.51 -14.70 1.77
C ALA A 91 5.71 -14.69 3.29
N ALA A 92 4.95 -13.86 4.01
CA ALA A 92 5.00 -13.82 5.46
C ALA A 92 4.55 -15.15 6.06
N LYS A 93 3.40 -15.68 5.61
CA LYS A 93 2.82 -16.93 6.09
C LYS A 93 3.75 -18.12 5.82
N ASP A 94 4.24 -18.26 4.59
CA ASP A 94 5.17 -19.32 4.20
C ASP A 94 6.44 -19.28 5.09
N TYR A 95 6.97 -18.09 5.36
CA TYR A 95 8.16 -17.92 6.19
C TYR A 95 7.89 -18.27 7.66
N LEU A 96 6.78 -17.78 8.22
CA LEU A 96 6.35 -18.08 9.59
C LEU A 96 6.21 -19.59 9.82
N GLU A 97 5.54 -20.29 8.90
CA GLU A 97 5.35 -21.74 8.98
C GLU A 97 6.67 -22.49 8.85
N SER A 98 7.50 -22.14 7.85
CA SER A 98 8.79 -22.81 7.61
C SER A 98 9.78 -22.66 8.76
N LYS A 99 9.74 -21.52 9.47
CA LYS A 99 10.63 -21.20 10.59
C LYS A 99 10.00 -21.39 11.97
N LYS A 100 8.74 -21.86 12.03
CA LYS A 100 7.96 -22.04 13.26
C LYS A 100 7.91 -20.77 14.13
N LEU A 101 7.75 -19.61 13.49
CA LEU A 101 7.71 -18.31 14.15
C LEU A 101 6.32 -18.06 14.77
N LYS A 102 6.26 -17.11 15.69
CA LYS A 102 5.03 -16.56 16.28
C LYS A 102 4.67 -15.19 15.72
N TYR A 103 5.64 -14.49 15.14
CA TYR A 103 5.44 -13.22 14.45
C TYR A 103 6.30 -13.16 13.20
N VAL A 104 5.77 -12.55 12.16
CA VAL A 104 6.52 -12.29 10.93
C VAL A 104 6.16 -10.93 10.37
N ARG A 105 7.16 -10.25 9.81
CA ARG A 105 6.97 -9.11 8.92
C ARG A 105 7.55 -9.40 7.55
N SER A 106 6.81 -9.07 6.52
CA SER A 106 7.19 -9.24 5.12
C SER A 106 7.14 -7.89 4.42
N TYR A 107 8.14 -7.61 3.58
CA TYR A 107 8.19 -6.41 2.74
C TYR A 107 8.37 -6.79 1.27
N HIS A 108 7.64 -6.12 0.39
CA HIS A 108 7.80 -6.22 -1.06
C HIS A 108 8.57 -5.02 -1.59
N ILE A 109 9.62 -5.25 -2.37
CA ILE A 109 10.47 -4.22 -2.98
C ILE A 109 10.42 -4.28 -4.51
N PRO A 110 10.71 -3.17 -5.23
CA PRO A 110 10.53 -3.08 -6.67
C PRO A 110 11.63 -3.77 -7.49
N SER A 111 12.67 -4.31 -6.84
CA SER A 111 13.83 -4.91 -7.50
C SER A 111 14.44 -6.02 -6.66
N LYS A 112 15.16 -6.96 -7.28
CA LYS A 112 15.96 -7.98 -6.58
C LYS A 112 17.23 -7.42 -5.92
N ASN A 113 17.56 -6.15 -6.16
CA ASN A 113 18.77 -5.55 -5.63
C ASN A 113 18.65 -5.29 -4.11
N LYS A 114 19.61 -5.81 -3.34
CA LYS A 114 19.66 -5.66 -1.87
C LYS A 114 19.89 -4.23 -1.40
N ASN A 115 20.37 -3.33 -2.26
CA ASN A 115 20.56 -1.92 -1.91
C ASN A 115 19.22 -1.21 -1.60
N PHE A 116 18.09 -1.83 -1.91
CA PHE A 116 16.77 -1.33 -1.52
C PHE A 116 16.40 -1.59 -0.05
N LEU A 117 17.10 -2.50 0.65
CA LEU A 117 16.80 -2.89 2.03
C LEU A 117 16.94 -1.71 2.98
N GLY A 118 15.90 -1.42 3.77
CA GLY A 118 15.89 -0.32 4.74
C GLY A 118 15.87 1.09 4.14
N LYS A 119 15.73 1.26 2.82
CA LYS A 119 15.79 2.57 2.13
C LYS A 119 14.42 3.19 1.81
N GLY A 120 13.34 2.65 2.36
CA GLY A 120 11.99 3.22 2.20
C GLY A 120 11.31 2.97 0.85
N TYR A 121 11.90 2.12 -0.01
CA TYR A 121 11.34 1.76 -1.32
C TYR A 121 10.31 0.62 -1.27
N THR A 122 9.67 0.41 -0.12
CA THR A 122 8.71 -0.67 0.08
C THR A 122 7.44 -0.42 -0.74
N LEU A 123 7.09 -1.38 -1.59
CA LEU A 123 5.85 -1.39 -2.36
C LEU A 123 4.67 -1.97 -1.57
N ALA A 124 4.92 -2.93 -0.69
CA ALA A 124 3.93 -3.47 0.22
C ALA A 124 4.57 -4.03 1.48
N GLN A 125 3.80 -4.10 2.56
CA GLN A 125 4.20 -4.65 3.83
C GLN A 125 3.05 -5.46 4.40
N ALA A 126 3.35 -6.61 4.97
CA ALA A 126 2.41 -7.42 5.73
C ALA A 126 3.05 -7.83 7.06
N ALA A 127 2.34 -7.64 8.16
CA ALA A 127 2.70 -8.20 9.46
C ALA A 127 1.61 -9.17 9.93
N TYR A 128 2.03 -10.29 10.52
CA TYR A 128 1.13 -11.35 10.95
C TYR A 128 1.58 -11.98 12.26
N SER A 129 0.63 -12.15 13.17
CA SER A 129 0.79 -12.82 14.47
C SER A 129 -0.46 -13.67 14.73
N PRO A 130 -0.45 -14.99 14.48
CA PRO A 130 -1.64 -15.83 14.65
C PRO A 130 -2.19 -15.84 16.09
N ASP A 131 -1.31 -15.70 17.07
CA ASP A 131 -1.61 -15.74 18.51
C ASP A 131 -1.77 -14.36 19.16
N SER A 132 -1.88 -13.28 18.37
CA SER A 132 -2.06 -11.90 18.84
C SER A 132 -0.90 -11.27 19.62
N GLY A 133 0.25 -11.93 19.73
CA GLY A 133 1.34 -11.41 20.55
C GLY A 133 2.21 -10.34 19.88
N GLY A 134 2.11 -10.12 18.56
CA GLY A 134 3.07 -9.28 17.82
C GLY A 134 4.51 -9.68 18.11
N THR A 135 5.43 -8.70 18.24
CA THR A 135 6.87 -8.97 18.43
C THR A 135 7.27 -9.32 19.87
N ASP A 136 6.52 -8.87 20.87
CA ASP A 136 6.89 -8.90 22.30
C ASP A 136 5.83 -9.55 23.21
N GLY A 137 4.70 -9.99 22.66
CA GLY A 137 3.57 -10.54 23.40
C GLY A 137 2.47 -9.53 23.70
N ASP A 138 2.69 -8.23 23.45
CA ASP A 138 1.73 -7.16 23.76
C ASP A 138 1.42 -6.33 22.50
N SER A 139 0.68 -6.94 21.58
CA SER A 139 0.30 -6.30 20.33
C SER A 139 -1.19 -5.99 20.27
N PRO A 140 -1.58 -4.82 19.72
CA PRO A 140 -2.98 -4.56 19.40
C PRO A 140 -3.50 -5.45 18.26
N LEU A 141 -2.63 -6.17 17.54
CA LEU A 141 -3.00 -7.20 16.57
C LEU A 141 -3.73 -8.33 17.29
N LYS A 142 -5.07 -8.41 17.15
CA LYS A 142 -5.88 -9.47 17.77
C LYS A 142 -6.03 -10.68 16.84
N ASN A 143 -6.29 -11.86 17.39
CA ASN A 143 -6.51 -13.18 16.77
C ASN A 143 -6.47 -13.21 15.22
N ASP A 144 -5.40 -13.75 14.65
CA ASP A 144 -5.23 -13.93 13.20
C ASP A 144 -5.36 -12.64 12.35
N THR A 145 -5.22 -11.46 12.95
CA THR A 145 -5.28 -10.19 12.20
C THR A 145 -3.99 -9.95 11.43
N TRP A 146 -4.17 -9.42 10.22
CA TRP A 146 -3.10 -8.93 9.38
C TRP A 146 -3.02 -7.41 9.44
N GLU A 147 -1.80 -6.89 9.53
CA GLU A 147 -1.52 -5.49 9.21
C GLU A 147 -0.94 -5.43 7.81
N VAL A 148 -1.70 -4.91 6.85
CA VAL A 148 -1.28 -4.87 5.44
C VAL A 148 -1.33 -3.45 4.91
N SER A 149 -0.29 -3.07 4.18
CA SER A 149 -0.28 -1.85 3.37
C SER A 149 0.39 -2.10 2.03
N ALA A 150 -0.12 -1.48 0.97
CA ALA A 150 0.46 -1.60 -0.36
C ALA A 150 0.34 -0.30 -1.17
N TYR A 151 1.21 -0.13 -2.15
CA TYR A 151 1.21 0.98 -3.09
C TYR A 151 0.21 0.69 -4.21
N GLU A 152 -0.74 1.60 -4.42
CA GLU A 152 -1.80 1.48 -5.44
C GLU A 152 -1.34 1.81 -6.86
N GLY A 153 -0.25 2.58 -7.01
CA GLY A 153 0.20 3.05 -8.32
C GLY A 153 1.03 2.04 -9.11
N THR A 154 1.25 2.34 -10.39
CA THR A 154 2.19 1.59 -11.24
C THR A 154 3.64 1.89 -10.83
N VAL A 155 4.47 0.84 -10.76
CA VAL A 155 5.92 1.00 -10.55
C VAL A 155 6.55 1.46 -11.86
N ASP A 156 6.96 2.72 -11.90
CA ASP A 156 7.70 3.27 -13.03
C ASP A 156 9.12 2.68 -13.08
N PRO A 157 9.49 1.93 -14.15
CA PRO A 157 10.83 1.36 -14.28
C PRO A 157 11.94 2.41 -14.26
N VAL A 158 11.67 3.64 -14.73
CA VAL A 158 12.64 4.74 -14.69
C VAL A 158 12.90 5.16 -13.25
N LYS A 159 11.86 5.25 -12.39
CA LYS A 159 12.04 5.53 -10.97
C LYS A 159 12.86 4.45 -10.27
N VAL A 160 12.63 3.18 -10.60
CA VAL A 160 13.43 2.06 -10.04
C VAL A 160 14.90 2.17 -10.47
N LYS A 161 15.16 2.50 -11.74
CA LYS A 161 16.52 2.74 -12.24
C LYS A 161 17.19 3.93 -11.54
N VAL A 162 16.46 5.03 -11.34
CA VAL A 162 16.96 6.20 -10.59
C VAL A 162 17.29 5.82 -9.14
N ALA A 163 16.42 5.07 -8.45
CA ALA A 163 16.68 4.60 -7.08
C ALA A 163 17.98 3.77 -6.99
N LEU A 164 18.17 2.85 -7.93
CA LEU A 164 19.36 2.02 -8.02
C LEU A 164 20.63 2.86 -8.18
N LEU A 165 20.60 3.83 -9.10
CA LEU A 165 21.72 4.73 -9.34
C LEU A 165 21.97 5.64 -8.14
N TRP A 166 20.89 6.12 -7.51
CA TRP A 166 20.96 6.91 -6.30
C TRP A 166 21.71 6.16 -5.19
N GLU A 167 21.25 4.98 -4.81
CA GLU A 167 21.90 4.21 -3.73
C GLU A 167 23.31 3.73 -4.08
N SER A 168 23.61 3.44 -5.36
CA SER A 168 24.95 2.99 -5.76
C SER A 168 25.98 4.12 -5.84
N MET A 169 25.55 5.35 -6.10
CA MET A 169 26.45 6.49 -6.26
C MET A 169 26.49 7.39 -5.03
N ARG A 170 25.47 7.35 -4.15
CA ARG A 170 25.29 8.29 -3.04
C ARG A 170 26.56 8.51 -2.21
N ASP A 171 27.31 7.45 -1.91
CA ASP A 171 28.49 7.53 -1.06
C ASP A 171 29.63 8.35 -1.68
N GLU A 172 29.73 8.41 -3.02
CA GLU A 172 30.70 9.24 -3.74
C GLU A 172 30.36 10.73 -3.73
N TYR A 173 29.13 11.07 -3.35
CA TYR A 173 28.61 12.44 -3.28
C TYR A 173 28.36 12.87 -1.83
N GLN A 174 29.10 12.33 -0.86
CA GLN A 174 29.08 12.86 0.50
C GLN A 174 29.94 14.12 0.60
N ILE A 175 29.38 15.16 1.23
CA ILE A 175 30.08 16.36 1.64
C ILE A 175 30.01 16.49 3.16
N GLU A 176 31.08 17.01 3.75
CA GLU A 176 31.20 17.20 5.19
C GLU A 176 31.37 18.68 5.49
N ASP A 177 30.55 19.19 6.40
CA ASP A 177 30.71 20.53 6.97
C ASP A 177 30.55 20.51 8.49
N SER A 178 30.49 21.69 9.11
CA SER A 178 30.36 21.84 10.56
C SER A 178 29.09 21.20 11.16
N SER A 179 28.11 20.85 10.34
CA SER A 179 26.83 20.23 10.71
C SER A 179 26.85 18.71 10.54
N GLY A 180 27.93 18.14 9.99
CA GLY A 180 28.11 16.71 9.75
C GLY A 180 28.21 16.36 8.26
N THR A 181 28.08 15.06 7.98
CA THR A 181 28.15 14.50 6.62
C THR A 181 26.76 14.37 6.01
N TYR A 182 26.58 14.86 4.80
CA TYR A 182 25.34 14.73 4.03
C TYR A 182 25.61 14.59 2.54
N THR A 183 24.58 14.22 1.79
CA THR A 183 24.69 14.00 0.35
C THR A 183 24.55 15.31 -0.42
N ASP A 184 25.49 15.60 -1.33
CA ASP A 184 25.39 16.61 -2.38
C ASP A 184 24.39 16.15 -3.46
N GLU A 185 23.10 16.25 -3.12
CA GLU A 185 22.03 15.87 -4.03
C GLU A 185 22.08 16.59 -5.39
N PRO A 186 22.37 17.91 -5.49
CA PRO A 186 22.48 18.57 -6.78
C PRO A 186 23.48 17.93 -7.73
N ASN A 187 24.68 17.57 -7.26
CA ASN A 187 25.69 16.94 -8.10
C ASN A 187 25.40 15.46 -8.36
N LEU A 188 24.87 14.73 -7.38
CA LEU A 188 24.38 13.36 -7.57
C LEU A 188 23.29 13.30 -8.65
N ARG A 189 22.30 14.20 -8.61
CA ARG A 189 21.22 14.28 -9.60
C ARG A 189 21.75 14.52 -11.01
N LYS A 190 22.72 15.42 -11.17
CA LYS A 190 23.38 15.66 -12.46
C LYS A 190 24.13 14.43 -12.96
N ALA A 191 24.79 13.69 -12.07
CA ALA A 191 25.50 12.47 -12.43
C ALA A 191 24.54 11.36 -12.87
N ILE A 192 23.47 11.13 -12.12
CA ILE A 192 22.41 10.18 -12.49
C ILE A 192 21.77 10.58 -13.82
N HIS A 193 21.48 11.87 -14.03
CA HIS A 193 20.91 12.39 -15.27
C HIS A 193 21.73 12.03 -16.51
N LYS A 194 23.06 12.11 -16.43
CA LYS A 194 23.96 11.71 -17.51
C LYS A 194 23.81 10.22 -17.87
N ILE A 195 23.48 9.38 -16.89
CA ILE A 195 23.33 7.92 -17.06
C ILE A 195 21.92 7.53 -17.53
N VAL A 196 20.87 8.17 -17.00
CA VAL A 196 19.48 7.87 -17.39
C VAL A 196 19.08 8.50 -18.73
N GLY A 197 19.80 9.54 -19.15
CA GLY A 197 19.62 10.22 -20.43
C GLY A 197 18.73 11.46 -20.35
N VAL A 198 18.83 12.30 -21.39
CA VAL A 198 18.20 13.64 -21.48
C VAL A 198 16.66 13.63 -21.46
N ASN A 199 16.03 12.47 -21.60
CA ASN A 199 14.58 12.33 -21.62
C ASN A 199 13.95 12.26 -20.22
N VAL A 200 14.77 12.16 -19.16
CA VAL A 200 14.29 12.20 -17.77
C VAL A 200 14.63 13.57 -17.19
N PRO A 201 13.65 14.46 -16.93
CA PRO A 201 13.94 15.78 -16.39
C PRO A 201 14.70 15.67 -15.05
N LEU A 202 15.68 16.56 -14.82
CA LEU A 202 16.41 16.63 -13.55
C LEU A 202 15.50 16.72 -12.32
N SER A 203 14.33 17.36 -12.45
CA SER A 203 13.32 17.47 -11.40
C SER A 203 12.66 16.14 -11.01
N LYS A 204 12.79 15.10 -11.85
CA LYS A 204 12.29 13.74 -11.60
C LYS A 204 13.37 12.80 -11.04
N ILE A 205 14.60 13.29 -10.88
CA ILE A 205 15.71 12.53 -10.30
C ILE A 205 15.81 12.91 -8.83
N HIS A 206 15.22 12.07 -7.99
CA HIS A 206 15.26 12.17 -6.54
C HIS A 206 15.04 10.77 -5.95
N THR A 207 15.33 10.57 -4.68
CA THR A 207 14.98 9.35 -3.94
C THR A 207 13.47 9.07 -4.12
N PRO A 208 13.06 7.96 -4.76
CA PRO A 208 11.63 7.69 -4.90
C PRO A 208 10.98 7.34 -3.57
N MET A 209 9.77 7.83 -3.36
CA MET A 209 8.92 7.46 -2.24
C MET A 209 7.62 6.84 -2.77
N TYR A 210 7.25 5.69 -2.22
CA TYR A 210 5.99 5.02 -2.53
C TYR A 210 5.02 5.23 -1.36
N SER A 211 3.93 5.96 -1.59
CA SER A 211 2.89 6.17 -0.57
C SER A 211 2.02 4.92 -0.48
N LYS A 212 2.16 4.15 0.61
CA LYS A 212 1.36 2.95 0.85
C LYS A 212 0.03 3.33 1.49
N LYS A 213 -1.03 2.65 1.10
CA LYS A 213 -2.33 2.74 1.76
C LYS A 213 -2.52 1.51 2.64
N SER A 214 -2.94 1.73 3.88
CA SER A 214 -3.27 0.65 4.81
C SER A 214 -4.63 0.05 4.47
N MET A 215 -4.77 -1.24 4.73
CA MET A 215 -6.06 -1.94 4.72
C MET A 215 -6.62 -2.01 6.12
#